data_AF-A0A945KVL3-F1
#
_entry.id   AF-A0A945KVL3-F1
#
_cell.length_a   1.000
_cell.length_b   1.000
_cell.length_c   1.000
_cell.angle_alpha   90.00
_cell.angle_beta   90.00
_cell.angle_gamma   90.00
#
_symmetry.space_group_name_H-M   'P 1'
#
loop_
_entity.id
_entity.type
_entity.pdbx_description
1 polymer ?
#
loop_
_entity_poly.entity_id
_entity_poly.type
_entity_poly.pdbx_seq_one_letter_code
_entity_poly.pdbx_strand_id
1 'polypeptide(L)' 'MGEENINLEKLLNELESIVNKMESDDLNIEESLKSYEKGINLIKNAQNKLKKIEQKVEILSKDGSLKNFNDDE' A
#
# COMPACT_ATOMS: atom_id res chain seq x y z
N MET A 1 -14.96 -6.49 -1.32
CA MET A 1 -13.52 -6.44 -1.67
C MET A 1 -13.14 -5.24 -2.57
N GLY A 2 -14.08 -4.56 -3.24
CA GLY A 2 -13.75 -3.44 -4.15
C GLY A 2 -13.14 -2.19 -3.50
N GLU A 3 -13.58 -1.78 -2.30
CA GLU A 3 -13.06 -0.55 -1.66
C GLU A 3 -11.60 -0.64 -1.19
N GLU A 4 -11.12 -1.83 -0.81
CA GLU A 4 -9.73 -2.00 -0.36
C GLU A 4 -8.75 -2.02 -1.54
N ASN A 5 -9.15 -2.59 -2.67
CA ASN A 5 -8.36 -2.61 -3.89
C ASN A 5 -8.18 -1.20 -4.46
N ILE A 6 -9.28 -0.42 -4.54
CA ILE A 6 -9.27 1.00 -4.93
C ILE A 6 -8.33 1.83 -4.04
N ASN A 7 -8.25 1.50 -2.75
CA ASN A 7 -7.35 2.20 -1.83
C ASN A 7 -5.87 1.88 -2.06
N LEU A 8 -5.52 0.65 -2.45
CA LEU A 8 -4.14 0.26 -2.70
C LEU A 8 -3.65 0.88 -4.00
N GLU A 9 -4.44 0.83 -5.08
CA GLU A 9 -4.12 1.50 -6.34
C GLU A 9 -3.90 3.01 -6.15
N LYS A 10 -4.76 3.66 -5.34
CA LYS A 10 -4.59 5.07 -5.00
C LYS A 10 -3.27 5.33 -4.26
N LEU A 11 -2.89 4.44 -3.34
CA LEU A 11 -1.65 4.52 -2.59
C LEU A 11 -0.42 4.39 -3.50
N LEU A 12 -0.47 3.46 -4.46
CA LEU A 12 0.58 3.25 -5.45
C LEU A 12 0.72 4.45 -6.38
N ASN A 13 -0.40 4.99 -6.89
CA ASN A 13 -0.39 6.20 -7.71
C ASN A 13 0.19 7.41 -6.97
N GLU A 14 -0.11 7.54 -5.67
CA GLU A 14 0.42 8.64 -4.86
C GLU A 14 1.92 8.48 -4.58
N LEU A 15 2.40 7.24 -4.41
CA LEU A 15 3.84 6.95 -4.29
C LEU A 15 4.59 7.24 -5.59
N GLU A 16 4.04 6.83 -6.74
CA GLU A 16 4.61 7.11 -8.05
C GLU A 16 4.70 8.62 -8.32
N SER A 17 3.66 9.37 -7.95
CA SER A 17 3.67 10.83 -8.02
C SER A 17 4.79 11.45 -7.18
N ILE A 18 5.07 10.90 -6.00
CA ILE A 18 6.16 11.37 -5.13
C ILE A 18 7.52 11.04 -5.74
N VAL A 19 7.70 9.84 -6.28
CA VAL A 19 8.95 9.43 -6.95
C VAL A 19 9.22 10.35 -8.14
N ASN A 20 8.23 10.55 -9.01
CA ASN A 20 8.34 11.47 -10.15
C ASN A 20 8.69 12.90 -9.70
N LYS A 21 8.17 13.34 -8.56
CA LYS A 21 8.49 14.66 -8.01
C LYS A 21 9.93 14.72 -7.49
N MET A 22 10.43 13.65 -6.88
CA MET A 22 11.80 13.55 -6.37
C MET A 22 12.85 13.43 -7.49
N GLU A 23 12.46 12.96 -8.67
CA GLU A 23 13.31 12.88 -9.86
C GLU A 23 13.38 14.20 -10.65
N SER A 24 12.51 15.17 -10.36
CA SER A 24 12.57 16.49 -10.98
C SER A 24 13.78 17.30 -10.47
N ASP A 25 14.56 17.85 -11.40
CA ASP A 25 15.74 18.68 -11.13
C ASP A 25 15.42 19.99 -10.37
N ASP A 26 14.15 20.39 -10.32
CA ASP A 26 13.67 21.62 -9.66
C ASP A 26 13.40 21.46 -8.15
N LEU A 27 13.58 20.26 -7.58
CA LEU A 27 13.25 20.01 -6.18
C LEU A 27 14.36 20.51 -5.24
N ASN A 28 14.04 21.50 -4.41
CA ASN A 28 14.97 21.93 -3.36
C ASN A 28 15.02 20.89 -2.22
N ILE A 29 16.07 20.96 -1.41
CA ILE A 29 16.34 20.01 -0.31
C ILE A 29 15.17 19.88 0.67
N GLU A 30 14.49 20.98 0.98
CA GLU A 30 13.38 20.98 1.93
C GLU A 30 12.15 20.26 1.35
N GLU A 31 11.89 20.43 0.06
CA GLU A 31 10.85 19.71 -0.66
C GLU A 31 11.18 18.23 -0.87
N SER A 32 12.46 17.89 -1.08
CA SER A 32 12.94 16.51 -1.13
C SER A 32 12.74 15.79 0.19
N LEU A 33 13.02 16.45 1.32
CA LEU A 33 12.78 15.90 2.66
C LEU A 33 11.29 15.68 2.92
N LYS A 34 10.43 16.64 2.56
CA LYS A 34 8.97 16.50 2.68
C LYS A 34 8.43 15.37 1.82
N SER A 35 8.92 15.24 0.59
CA SER A 35 8.53 14.18 -0.34
C SER A 35 8.94 12.80 0.18
N TYR A 36 10.16 12.67 0.70
CA TYR A 36 10.65 11.46 1.34
C TYR A 36 9.82 11.06 2.57
N GLU A 37 9.55 12.00 3.48
CA GLU A 37 8.72 11.73 4.66
C GLU A 37 7.31 11.27 4.27
N LYS A 38 6.72 11.92 3.27
CA LYS A 38 5.41 11.53 2.73
C LYS A 38 5.45 10.11 2.13
N GLY A 39 6.48 9.79 1.35
CA GLY A 39 6.68 8.44 0.79
C GLY A 39 6.78 7.36 1.86
N ILE A 40 7.59 7.59 2.91
CA ILE A 40 7.73 6.65 4.03
C ILE A 40 6.40 6.41 4.75
N ASN A 41 5.62 7.47 4.98
CA ASN A 41 4.31 7.34 5.64
C ASN A 41 3.31 6.57 4.77
N LEU A 42 3.31 6.80 3.45
CA LEU A 42 2.47 6.04 2.52
C LEU A 42 2.81 4.54 2.53
N ILE A 43 4.10 4.20 2.46
CA ILE A 43 4.56 2.80 2.50
C ILE A 43 4.12 2.12 3.82
N LYS A 44 4.31 2.79 4.96
CA LYS A 44 3.85 2.26 6.27
C LYS A 44 2.34 2.02 6.29
N ASN A 45 1.56 2.93 5.71
CA ASN A 45 0.11 2.79 5.63
C ASN A 45 -0.30 1.61 4.74
N ALA A 46 0.36 1.42 3.59
CA ALA A 46 0.14 0.28 2.71
C ALA A 46 0.42 -1.04 3.44
N GLN A 47 1.58 -1.16 4.10
CA GLN A 47 1.97 -2.34 4.86
C GLN A 47 0.97 -2.68 5.97
N ASN A 48 0.52 -1.68 6.73
CA ASN A 48 -0.48 -1.87 7.77
C ASN A 48 -1.83 -2.35 7.21
N LYS A 49 -2.21 -1.86 6.03
CA LYS A 49 -3.47 -2.24 5.38
C LYS A 49 -3.39 -3.68 4.85
N LEU A 50 -2.29 -4.04 4.18
CA LEU A 50 -2.04 -5.41 3.74
C LEU A 50 -2.06 -6.40 4.92
N LYS A 51 -1.39 -6.05 6.02
CA LYS A 51 -1.39 -6.90 7.23
C LYS A 51 -2.79 -7.13 7.81
N LYS A 52 -3.66 -6.11 7.78
CA LYS A 52 -5.06 -6.25 8.23
C LYS A 52 -5.86 -7.17 7.30
N ILE A 53 -5.61 -7.09 6.00
CA ILE A 53 -6.24 -7.97 5.00
C ILE A 53 -5.79 -9.41 5.23
N GLU A 54 -4.48 -9.65 5.38
CA GLU A 54 -3.92 -10.96 5.68
C GLU A 54 -4.51 -11.56 6.96
N GLN A 55 -4.59 -10.79 8.05
CA GLN A 55 -5.22 -11.23 9.29
C GLN A 55 -6.70 -11.58 9.11
N LYS A 56 -7.43 -10.79 8.33
CA LYS A 56 -8.84 -11.05 8.05
C LYS A 56 -9.02 -12.33 7.23
N VAL A 57 -8.15 -12.57 6.25
CA VAL A 57 -8.11 -13.81 5.46
C VAL A 57 -7.78 -15.00 6.37
N GLU A 58 -6.81 -14.87 7.26
CA GLU A 58 -6.41 -15.92 8.20
C GLU A 58 -7.56 -16.31 9.16
N ILE A 59 -8.25 -15.33 9.73
CA ILE A 59 -9.41 -15.55 10.62
C ILE A 59 -10.53 -16.27 9.86
N LEU A 60 -10.88 -15.79 8.66
CA LEU A 60 -11.92 -16.39 7.85
C LEU A 60 -11.57 -17.82 7.36
N SER A 61 -10.28 -18.10 7.18
CA SER A 61 -9.77 -19.44 6.85
C SER A 61 -9.88 -20.39 8.05
N LYS A 62 -9.62 -19.91 9.27
CA LYS A 62 -9.75 -20.69 10.51
C LYS A 62 -11.20 -20.99 10.90
N ASP A 63 -12.14 -20.08 10.60
CA ASP A 63 -13.58 -20.27 10.83
C ASP A 63 -14.27 -21.18 9.78
N GLY A 64 -13.49 -21.80 8.88
CA GLY A 64 -13.97 -22.75 7.88
C GLY A 64 -14.80 -22.12 6.75
N SER A 65 -14.91 -20.79 6.69
CA SER A 65 -15.71 -20.06 5.69
C SER A 65 -14.92 -19.63 4.45
N LEU A 66 -13.58 -19.63 4.50
CA LEU A 66 -12.75 -19.51 3.30
C LEU A 66 -12.09 -20.86 2.99
N LYS A 67 -12.84 -21.73 2.33
CA LYS A 67 -12.25 -22.81 1.57
C LYS A 67 -11.86 -22.26 0.19
N ASN A 68 -10.55 -22.30 -0.06
CA ASN A 68 -9.85 -22.14 -1.34
C ASN A 68 -9.83 -20.74 -1.97
N PHE A 69 -8.69 -20.07 -1.78
CA PHE A 69 -8.19 -19.07 -2.72
C PHE A 69 -6.72 -19.30 -3.10
N ASN A 70 -6.22 -20.55 -3.04
CA ASN A 70 -5.02 -21.05 -3.74
C ASN A 70 -4.75 -22.53 -3.35
N ASP A 71 -5.65 -23.44 -3.74
CA ASP A 71 -5.19 -24.79 -4.10
C ASP A 71 -4.91 -24.69 -5.60
N ASP A 72 -3.72 -24.22 -5.98
CA ASP A 72 -3.08 -24.45 -7.29
C ASP A 72 -1.65 -23.87 -7.21
N GLU A 73 -0.69 -24.80 -7.09
CA GLU A 73 0.79 -24.71 -7.15
C GLU A 73 1.59 -24.09 -5.99
#